data_AF-A0A5J4XBG7-F1
#
_entry.id   AF-A0A5J4XBG7-F1
#
_cell.length_a   1.000
_cell.length_b   1.000
_cell.length_c   1.000
_cell.angle_alpha   90.00
_cell.angle_beta   90.00
_cell.angle_gamma   90.00
#
_symmetry.space_group_name_H-M   'P 1'
#
loop_
_entity.id
_entity.type
_entity.pdbx_description
1 polymer ?
#
loop_
_entity_poly.entity_id
_entity_poly.type
_entity_poly.pdbx_seq_one_letter_code
_entity_poly.pdbx_strand_id
1 'polypeptide(L)'
;MAFNSIRQPDIHADSTANATDTPYSVVIADHKLWVQGKDLAGRIYLSTQGINAQYSGLTADAEGYAMWLQQQDLFKGMRWSSFPVDSHQFPKLRLKFKQNLISLAGGMTRLPVTDPKARAIPLAPYQWKQMLAGAQYTEPRHLEPADAASDPPGASNKRPETSNARL
;
A
#
# COMPACT_ATOMS: atom_id res chain seq x y z
N MET A 1 -11.78 13.48 14.26
CA MET A 1 -12.01 12.09 13.75
C MET A 1 -10.75 11.52 13.10
N ALA A 2 -10.57 10.20 13.04
CA ALA A 2 -9.51 9.52 12.29
C ALA A 2 -10.11 8.70 11.14
N PHE A 3 -9.60 8.91 9.93
CA PHE A 3 -10.08 8.24 8.71
C PHE A 3 -9.06 7.22 8.22
N ASN A 4 -9.54 6.08 7.70
CA ASN A 4 -8.75 5.16 6.90
C ASN A 4 -9.53 4.84 5.62
N SER A 5 -8.98 5.21 4.47
CA SER A 5 -9.51 4.85 3.16
C SER A 5 -8.43 4.09 2.39
N ILE A 6 -8.76 2.85 2.05
CA ILE A 6 -8.01 2.02 1.11
C ILE A 6 -9.03 1.53 0.08
N ARG A 7 -9.09 2.16 -1.09
CA ARG A 7 -9.67 1.49 -2.27
C ARG A 7 -8.96 1.95 -3.54
N GLN A 8 -8.62 0.95 -4.35
CA GLN A 8 -8.27 1.09 -5.75
C GLN A 8 -9.57 1.18 -6.57
N PRO A 9 -9.95 2.32 -7.16
CA PRO A 9 -10.82 2.33 -8.32
C PRO A 9 -10.25 1.41 -9.40
N ASP A 10 -11.14 0.65 -10.04
CA ASP A 10 -10.86 -0.06 -11.27
C ASP A 10 -10.72 0.99 -12.39
N ILE A 11 -9.61 1.73 -12.38
CA ILE A 11 -9.25 2.58 -13.50
C ILE A 11 -8.70 1.62 -14.54
N HIS A 12 -9.47 1.38 -15.61
CA HIS A 12 -8.97 0.71 -16.80
C HIS A 12 -7.78 1.51 -17.34
N ALA A 13 -6.58 1.12 -16.94
CA ALA A 13 -5.35 1.62 -17.51
C ALA A 13 -5.13 0.87 -18.82
N ASP A 14 -5.54 1.48 -19.93
CA ASP A 14 -4.94 1.15 -21.22
C ASP A 14 -3.44 1.45 -21.10
N SER A 15 -2.61 0.42 -21.23
CA SER A 15 -1.21 0.42 -20.77
C SER A 15 -0.26 1.12 -21.75
N THR A 16 -0.74 2.14 -22.47
CA THR A 16 -0.01 2.76 -23.58
C THR A 16 0.16 4.28 -23.47
N ALA A 17 -0.36 4.92 -22.42
CA ALA A 17 -0.21 6.38 -22.26
C ALA A 17 1.13 6.77 -21.61
N ASN A 18 2.01 7.38 -22.41
CA ASN A 18 3.26 8.01 -21.99
C ASN A 18 3.03 9.03 -20.84
N ALA A 19 3.95 9.02 -19.87
CA ALA A 19 3.85 9.69 -18.57
C ALA A 19 3.90 11.23 -18.56
N THR A 20 3.60 11.91 -19.68
CA THR A 20 3.79 13.36 -19.80
C THR A 20 2.53 14.17 -20.16
N ASP A 21 1.36 13.54 -20.29
CA ASP A 21 0.12 14.24 -20.72
C ASP A 21 -1.07 14.07 -19.74
N THR A 22 -0.79 13.96 -18.44
CA THR A 22 -1.65 13.16 -17.56
C THR A 22 -2.79 13.94 -16.87
N PRO A 23 -4.07 13.49 -16.98
CA PRO A 23 -5.25 14.09 -16.32
C PRO A 23 -5.18 14.14 -14.78
N TYR A 24 -4.16 13.55 -14.15
CA TYR A 24 -3.98 13.55 -12.70
C TYR A 24 -3.49 14.88 -12.12
N SER A 25 -2.89 15.76 -12.92
CA SER A 25 -2.51 17.10 -12.45
C SER A 25 -3.75 17.91 -12.04
N VAL A 26 -4.83 17.79 -12.81
CA VAL A 26 -6.16 18.37 -12.52
C VAL A 26 -6.75 17.76 -11.27
N VAL A 27 -6.76 16.42 -11.15
CA VAL A 27 -7.25 15.73 -9.94
C VAL A 27 -6.49 16.21 -8.69
N ILE A 28 -5.16 16.30 -8.74
CA ILE A 28 -4.38 16.80 -7.60
C ILE A 28 -4.72 18.26 -7.28
N ALA A 29 -4.94 19.08 -8.30
CA ALA A 29 -5.33 20.48 -8.12
C ALA A 29 -6.72 20.60 -7.46
N ASP A 30 -7.70 19.81 -7.89
CA ASP A 30 -9.04 19.79 -7.30
C ASP A 30 -9.01 19.39 -5.84
N HIS A 31 -8.23 18.36 -5.50
CA HIS A 31 -8.06 17.95 -4.11
C HIS A 31 -7.38 19.04 -3.28
N LYS A 32 -6.35 19.72 -3.83
CA LYS A 32 -5.67 20.83 -3.15
C LYS A 32 -6.63 22.01 -2.92
N LEU A 33 -7.45 22.34 -3.91
CA LEU A 33 -8.43 23.41 -3.82
C LEU A 33 -9.48 23.08 -2.75
N TRP A 34 -9.98 21.84 -2.73
CA TRP A 34 -10.98 21.42 -1.77
C TRP A 34 -10.47 21.50 -0.32
N VAL A 35 -9.23 21.04 -0.06
CA VAL A 35 -8.66 21.03 1.30
C VAL A 35 -8.15 22.40 1.75
N GLN A 36 -8.15 23.41 0.88
CA GLN A 36 -7.66 24.75 1.22
C GLN A 36 -8.57 25.39 2.27
N GLY A 37 -7.97 25.85 3.38
CA GLY A 37 -8.71 26.45 4.50
C GLY A 37 -9.51 25.46 5.34
N LYS A 38 -9.33 24.16 5.13
CA LYS A 38 -9.97 23.09 5.90
C LYS A 38 -9.10 22.64 7.06
N ASP A 39 -9.74 22.25 8.16
CA ASP A 39 -9.07 21.63 9.28
C ASP A 39 -8.79 20.15 9.00
N LEU A 40 -7.70 19.88 8.29
CA LEU A 40 -7.26 18.53 7.97
C LEU A 40 -5.77 18.37 8.20
N ALA A 41 -5.39 17.29 8.88
CA ALA A 41 -4.01 16.87 9.07
C ALA A 41 -3.88 15.36 8.83
N GLY A 42 -2.88 14.93 8.06
CA GLY A 42 -2.76 13.54 7.64
C GLY A 42 -1.96 13.31 6.38
N ARG A 43 -2.25 12.20 5.72
CA ARG A 43 -1.68 11.81 4.43
C ARG A 43 -2.80 11.43 3.46
N ILE A 44 -2.72 11.99 2.27
CA ILE A 44 -3.57 11.66 1.13
C ILE A 44 -2.61 11.33 -0.02
N TYR A 45 -2.62 10.07 -0.44
CA TYR A 45 -1.84 9.58 -1.56
C TYR A 45 -2.78 9.23 -2.71
N LEU A 46 -2.48 9.82 -3.86
CA LEU A 46 -3.16 9.57 -5.14
C LEU A 46 -2.21 8.78 -6.04
N SER A 47 -2.75 7.87 -6.83
CA SER A 47 -2.04 7.17 -7.89
C SER A 47 -3.02 6.80 -9.00
N THR A 48 -2.51 6.26 -10.11
CA THR A 48 -3.34 5.63 -11.15
C THR A 48 -4.12 4.42 -10.64
N GLN A 49 -3.65 3.80 -9.54
CA GLN A 49 -4.32 2.69 -8.89
C GLN A 49 -5.44 3.17 -7.97
N GLY A 50 -5.49 4.45 -7.59
CA GLY A 50 -6.49 4.94 -6.65
C GLY A 50 -6.04 5.93 -5.61
N ILE A 51 -6.73 5.87 -4.46
CA ILE A 51 -6.49 6.75 -3.31
C ILE A 51 -6.25 5.94 -2.03
N ASN A 52 -5.28 6.40 -1.26
CA ASN A 52 -5.04 5.96 0.11
C ASN A 52 -5.01 7.21 0.98
N ALA A 53 -5.92 7.30 1.93
CA ALA A 53 -6.05 8.47 2.78
C ALA A 53 -6.16 8.07 4.24
N GLN A 54 -5.32 8.71 5.07
CA GLN A 54 -5.41 8.64 6.51
C GLN A 54 -5.21 10.03 7.09
N TYR A 55 -6.25 10.60 7.68
CA TYR A 55 -6.23 11.97 8.17
C TYR A 55 -7.16 12.15 9.36
N SER A 56 -7.01 13.30 10.00
CA SER A 56 -7.81 13.76 11.11
C SER A 56 -8.12 15.24 11.00
N GLY A 57 -9.24 15.64 11.59
CA GLY A 57 -9.72 17.01 11.57
C GLY A 57 -11.06 17.15 12.27
N LEU A 58 -11.60 18.36 12.23
CA LEU A 58 -12.99 18.64 12.54
C LEU A 58 -13.91 17.68 11.78
N THR A 59 -14.97 17.22 12.45
CA THR A 59 -15.93 16.28 11.87
C THR A 59 -16.45 16.73 10.51
N ALA A 60 -16.89 18.00 10.40
CA ALA A 60 -17.44 18.55 9.17
C ALA A 60 -16.45 18.52 7.99
N ASP A 61 -15.17 18.82 8.24
CA ASP A 61 -14.14 18.82 7.20
C ASP A 61 -13.68 17.40 6.86
N ALA A 62 -13.53 16.54 7.87
CA ALA A 62 -13.09 15.16 7.68
C ALA A 62 -14.15 14.31 6.93
N GLU A 63 -15.40 14.35 7.37
CA GLU A 63 -16.51 13.69 6.67
C GLU A 63 -16.82 14.37 5.34
N GLY A 64 -16.76 15.70 5.29
CA GLY A 64 -16.96 16.47 4.08
C GLY A 64 -16.02 16.04 2.95
N TYR A 65 -14.76 15.73 3.25
CA TYR A 65 -13.80 15.28 2.25
C TYR A 65 -14.17 13.90 1.70
N ALA A 66 -14.55 12.96 2.56
CA ALA A 66 -14.97 11.63 2.15
C ALA A 66 -16.26 11.67 1.32
N MET A 67 -17.21 12.53 1.69
CA MET A 67 -18.46 12.74 0.94
C MET A 67 -18.21 13.40 -0.42
N TRP A 68 -17.35 14.42 -0.48
CA TRP A 68 -16.96 15.05 -1.74
C TRP A 68 -16.28 14.05 -2.68
N LEU A 69 -15.39 13.19 -2.16
CA LEU A 69 -14.78 12.13 -2.96
C LEU A 69 -15.84 11.18 -3.55
N GLN A 70 -16.86 10.80 -2.78
CA GLN A 70 -17.92 9.90 -3.27
C GLN A 70 -18.75 10.47 -4.43
N GLN A 71 -18.75 11.79 -4.62
CA GLN A 71 -19.42 12.45 -5.75
C GLN A 71 -18.61 12.37 -7.05
N GLN A 72 -17.32 12.05 -6.97
CA GLN A 72 -16.45 11.91 -8.13
C GLN A 72 -16.59 10.51 -8.72
N ASP A 73 -16.80 10.42 -10.04
CA ASP A 73 -16.93 9.14 -10.73
C ASP A 73 -15.71 8.22 -10.51
N LEU A 74 -14.51 8.82 -10.42
CA LEU A 74 -13.25 8.12 -10.16
C LEU A 74 -13.20 7.43 -8.79
N PHE A 75 -14.01 7.83 -7.81
CA PHE A 75 -13.98 7.27 -6.46
C PHE A 75 -15.32 6.65 -6.03
N LYS A 76 -16.22 6.41 -7.00
CA LYS A 76 -17.53 5.82 -6.74
C LYS A 76 -17.42 4.44 -6.08
N GLY A 77 -18.18 4.25 -5.01
CA GLY A 77 -18.15 3.01 -4.21
C GLY A 77 -16.90 2.86 -3.32
N MET A 78 -16.07 3.89 -3.16
CA MET A 78 -14.99 3.89 -2.15
C MET A 78 -15.58 3.64 -0.75
N ARG A 79 -14.96 2.73 -0.02
CA ARG A 79 -15.26 2.49 1.40
C ARG A 79 -14.37 3.40 2.24
N TRP A 80 -14.97 4.07 3.21
CA TRP A 80 -14.27 4.86 4.20
C TRP A 80 -14.86 4.56 5.58
N SER A 81 -14.09 4.87 6.62
CA SER A 81 -14.52 4.75 8.01
C SER A 81 -13.97 5.94 8.78
N SER A 82 -14.73 6.41 9.77
CA SER A 82 -14.34 7.47 10.68
C SER A 82 -14.46 6.98 12.13
N PHE A 83 -13.57 7.49 12.98
CA PHE A 83 -13.60 7.23 14.42
C PHE A 83 -13.39 8.55 15.18
N PRO A 84 -14.07 8.79 16.30
CA PRO A 84 -13.83 9.97 17.13
C PRO A 84 -12.40 9.93 17.71
N VAL A 85 -11.77 11.10 17.77
CA VAL A 85 -10.46 11.31 18.41
C VAL A 85 -10.43 12.70 19.02
N ASP A 86 -9.71 12.87 20.12
CA ASP A 86 -9.71 14.10 20.91
C ASP A 86 -8.87 15.24 20.28
N SER A 87 -7.95 14.89 19.38
CA SER A 87 -7.05 15.84 18.74
C SER A 87 -6.52 15.31 17.40
N HIS A 88 -5.82 16.16 16.65
CA HIS A 88 -5.16 15.74 15.42
C HIS A 88 -4.15 14.62 15.70
N GLN A 89 -4.24 13.58 14.88
CA GLN A 89 -3.34 12.42 14.93
C GLN A 89 -2.07 12.64 14.07
N PHE A 90 -2.00 13.77 13.37
CA PHE A 90 -0.90 14.13 12.47
C PHE A 90 -0.57 15.61 12.61
N PRO A 91 0.71 16.01 12.46
CA PRO A 91 1.11 17.40 12.63
C PRO A 91 0.72 18.31 11.45
N LYS A 92 0.54 17.75 10.24
CA LYS A 92 0.16 18.51 9.04
C LYS A 92 -0.44 17.61 7.96
N LEU A 93 -1.13 18.22 7.00
CA LEU A 93 -1.58 17.53 5.80
C LEU A 93 -0.45 17.32 4.78
N ARG A 94 -0.38 16.11 4.22
CA ARG A 94 0.50 15.74 3.12
C ARG A 94 -0.34 15.15 1.99
N LEU A 95 -0.50 15.92 0.93
CA LEU A 95 -1.15 15.47 -0.30
C LEU A 95 -0.07 15.24 -1.36
N LYS A 96 0.03 14.01 -1.87
CA LYS A 96 1.05 13.63 -2.87
C LYS A 96 0.50 12.66 -3.90
N PHE A 97 0.98 12.79 -5.12
CA PHE A 97 0.89 11.72 -6.11
C PHE A 97 2.02 10.71 -5.89
N LYS A 98 1.72 9.43 -6.08
CA LYS A 98 2.67 8.33 -6.04
C LYS A 98 2.47 7.44 -7.26
N GLN A 99 3.56 6.93 -7.81
CA GLN A 99 3.49 5.96 -8.91
C GLN A 99 2.72 4.70 -8.50
N ASN A 100 3.05 4.17 -7.30
CA ASN A 100 2.40 3.00 -6.72
C ASN A 100 1.75 3.38 -5.39
N LEU A 101 0.52 2.90 -5.17
CA LEU A 101 -0.21 3.16 -3.93
C LEU A 101 0.35 2.35 -2.75
N ILE A 102 0.80 1.14 -3.04
CA ILE A 102 1.43 0.20 -2.10
C ILE A 102 2.85 -0.14 -2.57
N SER A 103 3.74 -0.44 -1.63
CA SER A 103 5.08 -0.92 -1.92
C SER A 103 5.22 -2.35 -1.40
N LEU A 104 5.61 -3.26 -2.27
CA LEU A 104 5.84 -4.67 -1.95
C LEU A 104 7.34 -4.96 -2.11
N ALA A 105 7.89 -5.77 -1.19
CA ALA A 105 9.25 -6.28 -1.34
C ALA A 105 9.32 -7.12 -2.63
N GLY A 106 10.24 -6.78 -3.53
CA GLY A 106 10.36 -7.41 -4.85
C GLY A 106 9.49 -6.79 -5.95
N GLY A 107 8.78 -5.68 -5.67
CA GLY A 107 8.00 -4.94 -6.65
C GLY A 107 6.60 -5.53 -6.91
N MET A 108 5.81 -4.83 -7.75
CA MET A 108 4.44 -5.23 -8.10
C MET A 108 4.35 -6.12 -9.35
N THR A 109 5.48 -6.44 -9.97
CA THR A 109 5.52 -7.18 -11.25
C THR A 109 5.30 -8.69 -11.09
N ARG A 110 5.64 -9.25 -9.92
CA ARG A 110 5.58 -10.70 -9.66
C ARG A 110 4.27 -11.19 -9.05
N LEU A 111 3.44 -10.29 -8.53
CA LEU A 111 2.17 -10.63 -7.88
C LEU A 111 1.06 -9.74 -8.44
N PRO A 112 -0.08 -10.31 -8.88
CA PRO A 112 -1.19 -9.57 -9.46
C PRO A 112 -2.03 -8.85 -8.37
N VAL A 113 -1.39 -8.05 -7.52
CA VAL A 113 -2.00 -7.46 -6.32
C VAL A 113 -3.08 -6.42 -6.65
N THR A 114 -3.04 -5.87 -7.87
CA THR A 114 -4.06 -4.94 -8.38
C THR A 114 -5.15 -5.63 -9.19
N ASP A 115 -4.99 -6.91 -9.59
CA ASP A 115 -5.98 -7.63 -10.40
C ASP A 115 -7.17 -8.05 -9.53
N PRO A 116 -8.39 -7.52 -9.78
CA PRO A 116 -9.57 -7.92 -9.03
C PRO A 116 -9.86 -9.42 -9.09
N LYS A 117 -9.53 -10.11 -10.19
CA LYS A 117 -9.77 -11.54 -10.37
C LYS A 117 -8.83 -12.41 -9.54
N ALA A 118 -7.65 -11.90 -9.21
CA ALA A 118 -6.67 -12.56 -8.36
C ALA A 118 -6.88 -12.27 -6.86
N ARG A 119 -7.87 -11.45 -6.48
CA ARG A 119 -8.14 -11.14 -5.08
C ARG A 119 -8.77 -12.34 -4.36
N ALA A 120 -8.32 -12.58 -3.14
CA ALA A 120 -8.96 -13.52 -2.24
C ALA A 120 -10.37 -13.06 -1.87
N ILE A 121 -11.23 -14.01 -1.47
CA ILE A 121 -12.59 -13.73 -1.03
C ILE A 121 -12.54 -12.91 0.27
N PRO A 122 -13.17 -11.72 0.33
CA PRO A 122 -13.25 -10.94 1.56
C PRO A 122 -14.05 -11.71 2.61
N LEU A 123 -13.53 -11.77 3.84
CA LEU A 123 -14.18 -12.43 4.96
C LEU A 123 -14.74 -11.39 5.93
N ALA A 124 -15.95 -11.64 6.43
CA ALA A 124 -16.48 -10.86 7.55
C ALA A 124 -15.65 -11.14 8.82
N PRO A 125 -15.59 -10.20 9.78
CA PRO A 125 -14.78 -10.38 11.01
C PRO A 125 -15.08 -11.69 11.75
N TYR A 126 -16.34 -12.10 11.81
CA TYR A 126 -16.74 -13.36 12.44
C TYR A 126 -16.22 -14.60 11.68
N GLN A 127 -16.35 -14.61 10.35
CA GLN A 127 -15.84 -15.70 9.51
C GLN A 127 -14.32 -15.83 9.64
N TRP A 128 -13.61 -14.69 9.63
CA TRP A 128 -12.17 -14.65 9.87
C TRP A 128 -11.79 -15.23 11.24
N LYS A 129 -12.51 -14.86 12.31
CA LYS A 129 -12.29 -15.39 13.65
C LYS A 129 -12.49 -16.92 13.70
N GLN A 130 -13.52 -17.44 13.05
CA GLN A 130 -13.75 -18.89 12.97
C GLN A 130 -12.62 -19.60 12.23
N MET A 131 -12.15 -19.03 11.11
CA MET A 131 -11.01 -19.59 10.36
C MET A 131 -9.73 -19.64 11.19
N LEU A 132 -9.42 -18.58 11.94
CA LEU A 132 -8.25 -18.56 12.82
C LEU A 132 -8.36 -19.57 13.96
N ALA A 133 -9.55 -19.74 14.54
CA ALA A 133 -9.77 -20.71 15.62
C ALA A 133 -9.68 -22.17 15.13
N GLY A 134 -10.08 -22.42 13.87
CA GLY A 134 -9.97 -23.74 13.23
C GLY A 134 -8.61 -24.00 12.57
N ALA A 135 -7.75 -23.00 12.46
CA ALA A 135 -6.41 -23.17 11.91
C ALA A 135 -5.56 -23.96 12.91
N GLN A 136 -5.39 -25.26 12.66
CA GLN A 136 -4.34 -26.02 13.31
C GLN A 136 -2.99 -25.44 12.89
N TYR A 137 -2.15 -25.09 13.87
CA TYR A 137 -0.81 -24.60 13.61
C TYR A 137 0.01 -25.76 13.03
N THR A 138 0.12 -25.84 11.71
CA THR A 138 1.16 -26.67 11.08
C THR A 138 2.46 -25.91 11.24
N GLU A 139 3.39 -26.47 12.03
CA GLU A 139 4.79 -26.03 12.09
C GLU A 139 5.27 -25.68 10.66
N PRO A 140 5.99 -24.55 10.47
CA PRO A 140 6.51 -24.21 9.16
C PRO A 140 7.34 -25.38 8.66
N ARG A 141 6.95 -25.95 7.51
CA ARG A 141 7.78 -26.95 6.81
C ARG A 141 9.17 -26.34 6.70
N HIS A 142 10.13 -26.98 7.36
CA HIS A 142 11.54 -26.72 7.18
C HIS A 142 11.77 -26.65 5.67
N LEU A 143 11.99 -25.44 5.15
CA LEU A 143 12.35 -25.27 3.75
C LEU A 143 13.76 -25.83 3.68
N GLU A 144 13.85 -27.11 3.32
CA GLU A 144 15.13 -27.69 2.92
C GLU A 144 15.76 -26.73 1.91
N PRO A 145 17.03 -26.32 2.12
CA PRO A 145 17.68 -25.39 1.23
C PRO A 145 17.63 -25.97 -0.18
N ALA A 146 17.05 -25.19 -1.09
CA ALA A 146 16.99 -25.53 -2.50
C ALA A 146 18.40 -25.87 -2.98
N ASP A 147 18.56 -27.12 -3.39
CA ASP A 147 19.64 -27.65 -4.19
C ASP A 147 21.01 -27.01 -3.89
N ALA A 148 21.74 -27.63 -2.96
CA ALA A 148 23.19 -27.56 -2.96
C ALA A 148 23.64 -27.96 -4.37
N ALA A 149 23.97 -26.95 -5.18
CA ALA A 149 24.62 -27.11 -6.45
C ALA A 149 25.80 -28.06 -6.21
N SER A 150 25.71 -29.22 -6.84
CA SER A 150 26.75 -30.24 -6.86
C SER A 150 28.04 -29.61 -7.41
N ASP A 151 28.93 -29.22 -6.51
CA ASP A 151 30.31 -28.89 -6.85
C ASP A 151 31.04 -30.20 -7.23
N PRO A 152 31.70 -30.26 -8.39
CA PRO A 152 32.49 -31.43 -8.80
C PRO A 152 33.75 -31.59 -7.92
N PRO A 153 34.27 -32.82 -7.75
CA PRO A 153 35.34 -33.11 -6.81
C PRO A 153 36.68 -32.59 -7.36
N GLY A 154 37.35 -31.70 -6.62
CA GLY A 154 38.65 -31.21 -7.06
C GLY A 154 39.29 -30.14 -6.18
N ALA A 155 39.42 -30.36 -4.87
CA ALA A 155 40.29 -29.54 -4.03
C ALA A 155 41.48 -30.37 -3.54
N SER A 156 42.59 -30.29 -4.28
CA SER A 156 43.90 -30.72 -3.82
C SER A 156 44.38 -29.78 -2.72
N ASN A 157 44.56 -30.36 -1.54
CA ASN A 157 45.03 -29.76 -0.32
C ASN A 157 46.46 -29.20 -0.48
N LYS A 158 46.67 -27.88 -0.36
CA LYS A 158 47.91 -27.28 0.18
C LYS A 158 47.63 -25.90 0.80
N ARG A 159 47.61 -25.87 2.12
CA ARG A 159 47.86 -24.67 2.93
C ARG A 159 49.37 -24.35 2.85
N PRO A 160 49.77 -23.08 2.83
CA PRO A 160 50.92 -22.72 3.64
C PRO A 160 50.62 -21.56 4.58
N GLU A 161 51.32 -21.64 5.70
CA GLU A 161 51.25 -20.82 6.89
C GLU A 161 51.88 -19.42 6.72
N THR A 162 51.36 -18.50 7.54
CA THR A 162 52.01 -17.35 8.20
C THR A 162 52.79 -16.32 7.38
N SER A 163 52.46 -15.04 7.57
CA SER A 163 53.22 -14.15 8.47
C SER A 163 52.59 -12.76 8.59
N ASN A 164 52.74 -12.18 9.79
CA ASN A 164 52.38 -10.82 10.19
C ASN A 164 53.07 -9.72 9.36
N ALA A 165 52.42 -8.56 9.22
CA ALA A 165 53.07 -7.27 9.37
C ALA A 165 52.06 -6.16 9.71
N ARG A 166 52.33 -5.45 10.81
CA ARG A 166 51.77 -4.16 11.20
C ARG A 166 52.06 -3.10 10.13
N LEU A 167 51.09 -2.23 9.82
CA LEU A 167 50.94 -0.85 10.35
C LEU A 167 49.66 -0.25 9.78
#